data_AF-A0A1S9AW67-F1
#
_entry.id   AF-A0A1S9AW67-F1
#
_cell.length_a   1.000
_cell.length_b   1.000
_cell.length_c   1.000
_cell.angle_alpha   90.00
_cell.angle_beta   90.00
_cell.angle_gamma   90.00
#
_symmetry.space_group_name_H-M   'P 1'
#
loop_
_entity.id
_entity.type
_entity.pdbx_description
1 polymer ?
#
loop_
_entity_poly.entity_id
_entity_poly.type
_entity_poly.pdbx_seq_one_letter_code
_entity_poly.pdbx_strand_id
1 'polypeptide(L)'
;MPSKQRAWWLLGLVAACLLLANALPAWQKLWFVTETGRISSSNTLTALLLMGLYLRWHPARALLIILTGLSLLVTVFALSYPHPGHMLGYAITAPLHLVALAVLLFSTDIRHYLAGRQRSAQS
;
A
#
# COMPACT_ATOMS: atom_id res chain seq x y z
N MET A 1 -7.05 7.49 24.77
CA MET A 1 -7.11 8.31 23.54
C MET A 1 -5.98 7.90 22.63
N PRO A 2 -6.22 7.50 21.37
CA PRO A 2 -5.12 7.20 20.46
C PRO A 2 -4.30 8.46 20.23
N SER A 3 -3.02 8.42 20.58
CA SER A 3 -2.13 9.57 20.39
C SER A 3 -2.02 9.84 18.89
N LYS A 4 -2.38 11.04 18.44
CA LYS A 4 -2.26 11.51 17.05
C LYS A 4 -0.89 11.16 16.42
N GLN A 5 0.15 11.14 17.24
CA GLN A 5 1.51 10.75 16.89
C GLN A 5 1.64 9.29 16.43
N ARG A 6 0.98 8.32 17.10
CA ARG A 6 0.97 6.91 16.68
C ARG A 6 0.29 6.71 15.32
N ALA A 7 -0.85 7.35 15.10
CA ALA A 7 -1.53 7.30 13.80
C ALA A 7 -0.64 7.84 12.68
N TRP A 8 0.10 8.93 12.92
CA TRP A 8 1.08 9.47 11.98
C TRP A 8 2.21 8.49 11.67
N TRP A 9 2.79 7.84 12.67
CA TRP A 9 3.82 6.81 12.46
C TRP A 9 3.29 5.62 11.66
N LEU A 10 2.06 5.17 11.92
CA LEU A 10 1.45 4.08 11.17
C LEU A 10 1.16 4.47 9.71
N LEU A 11 0.73 5.71 9.47
CA LEU A 11 0.57 6.24 8.11
C LEU A 11 1.92 6.34 7.38
N GLY A 12 2.97 6.75 8.10
CA GLY A 12 4.34 6.78 7.59
C GLY A 12 4.84 5.38 7.22
N LEU A 13 4.58 4.38 8.06
CA LEU A 13 4.90 2.98 7.80
C LEU A 13 4.17 2.46 6.55
N VAL A 14 2.85 2.69 6.44
CA VAL A 14 2.07 2.31 5.25
C VAL A 14 2.61 2.99 4.00
N ALA A 15 2.93 4.28 4.07
CA ALA A 15 3.51 5.02 2.97
C ALA A 15 4.86 4.44 2.54
N ALA A 16 5.76 4.18 3.49
CA ALA A 16 7.06 3.58 3.23
C ALA A 16 6.91 2.20 2.59
N CYS A 17 6.06 1.32 3.15
CA CYS A 17 5.83 -0.02 2.60
C CYS A 17 5.31 0.01 1.16
N LEU A 18 4.28 0.83 0.89
CA LEU A 18 3.68 0.92 -0.43
C LEU A 18 4.60 1.58 -1.45
N LEU A 19 5.29 2.66 -1.09
CA LEU A 19 6.24 3.33 -2.00
C LEU A 19 7.43 2.43 -2.32
N LEU A 20 7.97 1.72 -1.33
CA LEU A 20 9.07 0.79 -1.54
C LEU A 20 8.63 -0.38 -2.43
N ALA A 21 7.45 -0.93 -2.17
CA ALA A 21 6.90 -2.01 -2.98
C ALA A 21 6.62 -1.59 -4.43
N ASN A 22 6.29 -0.32 -4.68
CA ASN A 22 6.06 0.21 -6.02
C ASN A 22 7.35 0.65 -6.73
N ALA A 23 8.37 1.07 -5.98
CA ALA A 23 9.67 1.44 -6.53
C ALA A 23 10.54 0.21 -6.89
N LEU A 24 10.39 -0.89 -6.15
CA LEU A 24 11.14 -2.14 -6.33
C LEU A 24 11.09 -2.67 -7.78
N PRO A 25 9.92 -2.81 -8.42
CA PRO A 25 9.83 -3.25 -9.81
C PRO A 25 10.50 -2.30 -10.81
N ALA A 26 10.51 -1.00 -10.52
CA ALA A 26 11.13 0.00 -11.37
C ALA A 26 12.67 -0.05 -11.29
N TRP A 27 13.21 -0.30 -10.10
CA TRP A 27 14.66 -0.34 -9.84
C TRP A 27 15.29 -1.70 -10.19
N GLN A 28 14.56 -2.79 -9.97
CA GLN A 28 15.05 -4.17 -10.10
C GLN A 28 14.22 -4.96 -11.12
N LYS A 29 14.04 -4.45 -12.34
CA LYS A 29 13.20 -5.09 -13.38
C LYS A 29 13.49 -6.59 -13.58
N LEU A 30 14.76 -6.98 -13.50
CA LEU A 30 15.22 -8.37 -13.64
C LEU A 30 14.56 -9.32 -12.62
N TRP A 31 14.18 -8.81 -11.45
CA TRP A 31 13.55 -9.62 -10.39
C TRP A 31 12.03 -9.78 -10.60
N PHE A 32 11.42 -9.07 -11.56
CA PHE A 32 9.97 -9.02 -11.71
C PHE A 32 9.47 -9.42 -13.11
N VAL A 33 10.25 -9.22 -14.18
CA VAL A 33 9.80 -9.51 -15.57
C VAL A 33 10.98 -9.82 -16.52
N THR A 34 10.80 -10.80 -17.42
CA THR A 34 11.58 -10.97 -18.65
C THR A 34 10.96 -10.13 -19.78
N GLU A 35 11.51 -8.94 -20.00
CA GLU A 35 11.40 -8.07 -21.20
C GLU A 35 10.03 -7.63 -21.76
N THR A 36 8.90 -8.33 -21.59
CA THR A 36 7.66 -8.03 -22.37
C THR A 36 6.45 -7.57 -21.56
N GLY A 37 6.44 -7.75 -20.24
CA GLY A 37 5.34 -7.32 -19.37
C GLY A 37 5.56 -5.94 -18.75
N ARG A 38 4.93 -4.88 -19.28
CA ARG A 38 4.84 -3.59 -18.56
C ARG A 38 3.85 -3.73 -17.41
N ILE A 39 4.34 -4.11 -16.22
CA ILE A 39 3.60 -3.90 -14.98
C ILE A 39 3.68 -2.39 -14.68
N SER A 40 2.68 -1.64 -15.16
CA SER A 40 2.55 -0.22 -14.89
C SER A 40 1.74 -0.03 -13.62
N SER A 41 2.37 -0.18 -12.46
CA SER A 41 1.79 0.31 -11.22
C SER A 41 1.96 1.83 -11.16
N SER A 42 0.85 2.55 -11.04
CA SER A 42 0.90 4.02 -11.05
C SER A 42 1.41 4.53 -9.69
N ASN A 43 2.73 4.75 -9.59
CA ASN A 43 3.36 5.38 -8.43
C ASN A 43 2.67 6.69 -8.05
N THR A 44 2.24 7.44 -9.06
CA THR A 44 1.49 8.68 -8.91
C THR A 44 0.16 8.45 -8.21
N LEU A 45 -0.60 7.41 -8.60
CA LEU A 45 -1.89 7.09 -7.98
C LEU A 45 -1.71 6.69 -6.51
N THR A 46 -0.72 5.84 -6.21
CA THR A 46 -0.41 5.45 -4.82
C THR A 46 -0.02 6.66 -3.98
N ALA A 47 0.84 7.55 -4.50
CA ALA A 47 1.24 8.77 -3.82
C ALA A 47 0.04 9.71 -3.57
N LEU A 48 -0.86 9.86 -4.56
CA LEU A 48 -2.05 10.71 -4.44
C LEU A 48 -3.01 10.16 -3.37
N LEU A 49 -3.20 8.85 -3.34
CA LEU A 49 -4.03 8.20 -2.33
C LEU A 49 -3.41 8.29 -0.92
N LEU A 50 -2.09 8.14 -0.79
CA LEU A 50 -1.39 8.36 0.47
C LEU A 50 -1.53 9.81 0.94
N MET A 51 -1.38 10.78 0.05
CA MET A 51 -1.61 12.19 0.35
C MET A 51 -3.06 12.46 0.77
N GLY A 52 -4.03 11.82 0.10
CA GLY A 52 -5.43 11.81 0.50
C GLY A 52 -5.62 11.26 1.92
N LEU A 53 -4.91 10.19 2.29
CA LEU A 53 -4.95 9.60 3.62
C LEU A 53 -4.40 10.57 4.70
N TYR A 54 -3.30 11.27 4.41
CA TYR A 54 -2.75 12.33 5.28
C TYR A 54 -3.68 13.52 5.44
N LEU A 55 -4.34 13.92 4.34
CA LEU A 55 -5.40 14.92 4.32
C LEU A 55 -6.68 14.43 5.00
N ARG A 56 -6.71 13.20 5.55
CA ARG A 56 -7.89 12.60 6.19
C ARG A 56 -9.08 12.40 5.26
N TRP A 57 -8.81 12.12 3.99
CA TRP A 57 -9.83 11.81 2.99
C TRP A 57 -10.26 10.35 3.17
N HIS A 58 -11.46 10.14 3.70
CA HIS A 58 -12.00 8.81 4.01
C HIS A 58 -12.01 7.81 2.83
N PRO A 59 -12.39 8.20 1.58
CA PRO A 59 -12.40 7.25 0.47
C PRO A 59 -10.99 6.78 0.08
N ALA A 60 -9.95 7.57 0.38
CA ALA A 60 -8.56 7.18 0.08
C ALA A 60 -8.15 5.90 0.81
N ARG A 61 -8.68 5.66 2.02
CA ARG A 61 -8.44 4.41 2.76
C ARG A 61 -9.02 3.20 2.05
N ALA A 62 -10.28 3.29 1.61
CA ALA A 62 -10.94 2.20 0.89
C ALA A 62 -10.23 1.91 -0.45
N LEU A 63 -9.88 2.96 -1.20
CA LEU A 63 -9.13 2.85 -2.45
C LEU A 63 -7.75 2.21 -2.24
N LEU A 64 -7.02 2.59 -1.18
CA LEU A 64 -5.73 1.96 -0.84
C LEU A 64 -5.90 0.49 -0.46
N ILE A 65 -6.93 0.13 0.30
CA ILE A 65 -7.21 -1.27 0.65
C ILE A 65 -7.46 -2.09 -0.61
N ILE A 66 -8.32 -1.60 -1.51
CA ILE A 66 -8.63 -2.29 -2.78
C ILE A 66 -7.38 -2.43 -3.64
N LEU A 67 -6.62 -1.34 -3.81
CA LEU A 67 -5.41 -1.34 -4.63
C LEU A 67 -4.33 -2.27 -4.06
N THR A 68 -4.11 -2.24 -2.75
CA THR A 68 -3.15 -3.13 -2.07
C THR A 68 -3.60 -4.59 -2.15
N GLY A 69 -4.90 -4.86 -2.02
CA GLY A 69 -5.47 -6.19 -2.17
C GLY A 69 -5.33 -6.74 -3.59
N LEU A 70 -5.54 -5.89 -4.60
CA LEU A 70 -5.35 -6.26 -6.00
C LEU A 70 -3.87 -6.59 -6.29
N SER A 71 -2.93 -5.77 -5.79
CA SER A 71 -1.50 -6.04 -5.89
C SER A 71 -1.10 -7.36 -5.23
N LEU A 72 -1.68 -7.69 -4.07
CA LEU A 72 -1.46 -8.98 -3.41
C LEU A 72 -2.00 -10.15 -4.25
N LEU A 73 -3.18 -10.01 -4.84
CA LEU A 73 -3.74 -11.04 -5.71
C LEU A 73 -2.82 -11.31 -6.91
N VAL A 74 -2.30 -10.26 -7.55
CA VAL A 74 -1.31 -10.39 -8.63
C VAL A 74 -0.04 -11.08 -8.14
N THR A 75 0.43 -10.73 -6.94
CA THR A 75 1.62 -11.33 -6.33
C THR A 75 1.42 -12.82 -6.05
N VAL A 76 0.26 -13.21 -5.50
CA VAL A 76 -0.09 -14.62 -5.26
C VAL A 76 -0.20 -15.39 -6.57
N PHE A 77 -0.80 -14.79 -7.60
CA PHE A 77 -0.90 -15.40 -8.92
C PHE A 77 0.50 -15.62 -9.53
N ALA A 78 1.37 -14.61 -9.46
CA ALA A 78 2.75 -14.71 -9.95
C ALA A 78 3.58 -15.77 -9.20
N LEU A 79 3.37 -15.92 -7.88
CA LEU A 79 4.04 -16.96 -7.08
C LEU A 79 3.48 -18.36 -7.35
N SER A 80 2.19 -18.47 -7.68
CA SER A 80 1.52 -19.75 -8.01
C SER A 80 1.94 -20.32 -9.37
N TYR A 81 2.44 -19.48 -10.28
CA TYR A 81 2.97 -19.89 -11.58
C TYR A 81 4.44 -19.47 -11.71
N PRO A 82 5.37 -20.19 -11.04
CA PRO A 82 6.77 -19.81 -11.00
C PRO A 82 7.40 -19.78 -12.39
N HIS A 83 8.03 -18.66 -12.74
CA HIS A 83 9.05 -18.63 -13.77
C HIS A 83 10.44 -18.52 -13.12
N PRO A 84 11.41 -19.37 -13.53
CA PRO A 84 12.73 -19.41 -12.91
C PRO A 84 13.41 -18.04 -13.06
N GLY A 85 13.64 -17.36 -11.93
CA GLY A 85 14.32 -16.05 -11.87
C GLY A 85 13.49 -14.89 -11.31
N HIS A 86 12.15 -14.99 -11.27
CA HIS A 86 11.28 -13.83 -10.97
C HIS A 86 10.62 -13.87 -9.58
N MET A 87 10.82 -14.94 -8.80
CA MET A 87 10.09 -15.12 -7.54
C MET A 87 10.57 -14.21 -6.42
N LEU A 88 11.84 -13.81 -6.45
CA LEU A 88 12.46 -13.06 -5.36
C LEU A 88 11.85 -11.65 -5.21
N GLY A 89 11.55 -10.99 -6.33
CA GLY A 89 10.87 -9.70 -6.32
C GLY A 89 9.49 -9.77 -5.66
N TYR A 90 8.66 -10.74 -6.09
CA TYR A 90 7.32 -10.97 -5.53
C TYR A 90 7.35 -11.43 -4.07
N ALA A 91 8.35 -12.23 -3.67
CA ALA A 91 8.53 -12.65 -2.29
C ALA A 91 8.88 -11.49 -1.35
N ILE A 92 9.56 -10.44 -1.83
CA ILE A 92 9.86 -9.23 -1.05
C ILE A 92 8.69 -8.25 -1.04
N THR A 93 7.97 -8.10 -2.15
CA THR A 93 6.84 -7.17 -2.22
C THR A 93 5.58 -7.68 -1.51
N ALA A 94 5.37 -9.01 -1.44
CA ALA A 94 4.26 -9.61 -0.71
C ALA A 94 4.16 -9.16 0.76
N PRO A 95 5.21 -9.31 1.61
CA PRO A 95 5.15 -8.90 3.00
C PRO A 95 4.96 -7.38 3.16
N LEU A 96 5.52 -6.55 2.27
CA LEU A 96 5.31 -5.10 2.29
C LEU A 96 3.83 -4.74 2.10
N HIS A 97 3.16 -5.38 1.13
CA HIS A 97 1.73 -5.17 0.92
C HIS A 97 0.89 -5.76 2.05
N LEU A 98 1.26 -6.92 2.62
CA LEU A 98 0.56 -7.52 3.76
C LEU A 98 0.63 -6.63 5.00
N VAL A 99 1.80 -6.07 5.32
CA VAL A 99 1.96 -5.14 6.44
C VAL A 99 1.13 -3.87 6.20
N ALA A 100 1.21 -3.29 5.00
CA ALA A 100 0.41 -2.12 4.65
C ALA A 100 -1.09 -2.39 4.77
N LEU A 101 -1.57 -3.53 4.26
CA LEU A 101 -2.97 -3.93 4.31
C LEU A 101 -3.43 -4.21 5.75
N ALA A 102 -2.62 -4.92 6.54
CA ALA A 102 -2.93 -5.22 7.93
C ALA A 102 -3.06 -3.94 8.76
N VAL A 103 -2.13 -3.00 8.60
CA VAL A 103 -2.19 -1.69 9.27
C VAL A 103 -3.42 -0.91 8.81
N LEU A 104 -3.72 -0.89 7.50
CA LEU A 104 -4.88 -0.19 6.96
C LEU A 104 -6.21 -0.77 7.45
N LEU A 105 -6.34 -2.09 7.60
CA LEU A 105 -7.58 -2.76 8.02
C LEU A 105 -7.78 -2.74 9.53
N PHE A 106 -6.77 -3.13 10.29
CA PHE A 106 -6.88 -3.42 11.72
C PHE A 106 -6.49 -2.26 12.63
N SER A 107 -5.80 -1.22 12.14
CA SER A 107 -5.43 -0.08 12.98
C SER A 107 -6.65 0.75 13.39
N THR A 108 -7.03 0.63 14.65
CA THR A 108 -8.02 1.50 15.31
C THR A 108 -7.55 2.96 15.38
N ASP A 109 -6.24 3.18 15.50
CA ASP A 109 -5.64 4.52 15.55
C ASP A 109 -5.86 5.29 14.24
N ILE A 110 -5.66 4.64 13.09
CA ILE A 110 -5.92 5.25 11.77
C ILE A 110 -7.43 5.50 11.60
N ARG A 111 -8.29 4.57 12.02
CA ARG A 111 -9.76 4.76 11.97
C ARG A 111 -10.20 5.99 12.75
N HIS A 112 -9.74 6.12 13.99
CA HIS A 112 -10.06 7.27 14.83
C HIS A 112 -9.48 8.59 14.28
N TYR A 113 -8.25 8.56 13.75
CA TYR A 113 -7.63 9.72 13.13
C TYR A 113 -8.42 10.25 11.93
N LEU A 114 -8.90 9.36 11.06
CA LEU A 114 -9.73 9.72 9.91
C LEU A 114 -11.13 10.19 10.31
N ALA A 115 -11.76 9.51 11.28
CA ALA A 115 -13.09 9.87 11.79
C ALA A 115 -13.11 11.24 12.50
N GLY A 116 -12.00 11.66 13.10
CA GLY A 116 -11.88 12.95 13.78
C GLY A 116 -12.16 14.17 12.90
N ARG A 117 -12.01 14.08 11.57
CA ARG A 117 -12.35 15.18 10.64
C ARG A 117 -13.86 15.35 10.42
N GLN A 118 -14.64 14.26 10.47
CA GLN A 118 -16.09 14.35 10.25
C GLN A 118 -16.81 15.07 11.41
N ARG A 119 -16.36 14.87 12.65
CA ARG A 119 -16.93 15.58 13.81
C ARG A 119 -16.71 17.09 13.74
N SER A 120 -15.59 17.55 13.19
CA SER A 120 -15.29 18.97 13.02
C SER A 120 -15.98 19.62 11.81
N ALA A 121 -16.53 18.83 10.89
CA ALA A 121 -17.27 19.33 9.73
C ALA A 121 -18.79 19.37 9.96
N GLN A 122 -19.28 18.80 11.06
CA GLN A 122 -20.69 18.81 11.47
C GLN A 122 -20.97 19.81 12.63
N SER A 123 -19.94 20.47 13.15
CA SER A 123 -20.01 21.55 14.15
C SER A 123 -19.75 22.89 13.47
#